data_AF-A0A2V3ZR19-F1
#
_entry.id   AF-A0A2V3ZR19-F1
#
_cell.length_a   1.000
_cell.length_b   1.000
_cell.length_c   1.000
_cell.angle_alpha   90.00
_cell.angle_beta   90.00
_cell.angle_gamma   90.00
#
_symmetry.space_group_name_H-M   'P 1'
#
loop_
_entity.id
_entity.type
_entity.pdbx_description
1 polymer ?
#
loop_
_entity_poly.entity_id
_entity_poly.type
_entity_poly.pdbx_seq_one_letter_code
_entity_poly.pdbx_strand_id
1 'polypeptide(L)'
;MNLKLFSVASFLMVALVFNPAWAQEAPEVDRSATGGAQTLEDIMARQKQLEVDESFRSENLGDPASAPPIRDELGTLGGRSDADVWRGIRYNELDPETQVRGPAVDVLIQDEGMPWLEFREGPLINYGGGAIIGFLVLLVIFYFVRGKIRIEGGPSGKKIERFKAIERFGHWLLAGSFIALALTGLLTLMGRSFLIPVIGHEAFSTLAIGSKWIHNNIAWSFMLGLVLTFCMWVVHNIPNKLDWQWLKAGGGIFSDSHPSAKKFNAGQKIIFWTVMILGVSVSLSGLSLLFPFQLPMFADTFGFINSILGTDFPTALAPHEEMQYANTWHSIVAFLMMLAIIAHIYIGSVGMEGAFDAMGNGQVDLEWARQHHDLWVEEVQARQGKGESS
;
A
#
# COMPACT_ATOMS: atom_id res chain seq x y z
N MET A 1 29.88 19.31 -11.31
CA MET A 1 29.33 17.95 -11.36
C MET A 1 30.49 16.99 -11.06
N ASN A 2 30.42 16.26 -9.96
CA ASN A 2 31.58 15.60 -9.34
C ASN A 2 32.11 14.44 -10.20
N LEU A 3 33.36 14.51 -10.68
CA LEU A 3 34.05 13.41 -11.39
C LEU A 3 34.03 12.09 -10.62
N LYS A 4 33.91 12.15 -9.28
CA LYS A 4 33.77 10.98 -8.40
C LYS A 4 32.44 10.24 -8.57
N LEU A 5 31.35 10.94 -8.89
CA LEU A 5 30.06 10.28 -9.16
C LEU A 5 30.08 9.56 -10.51
N PHE A 6 30.73 10.16 -11.52
CA PHE A 6 30.81 9.59 -12.86
C PHE A 6 31.69 8.33 -12.90
N SER A 7 32.76 8.32 -12.10
CA SER A 7 33.65 7.15 -11.96
C SER A 7 32.99 6.01 -11.20
N VAL A 8 32.19 6.29 -10.16
CA VAL A 8 31.41 5.24 -9.47
C VAL A 8 30.31 4.68 -10.38
N ALA A 9 29.61 5.53 -11.13
CA ALA A 9 28.60 5.07 -12.09
C ALA A 9 29.20 4.26 -13.25
N SER A 10 30.35 4.67 -13.79
CA SER A 10 31.10 3.89 -14.78
C SER A 10 31.60 2.57 -14.21
N PHE A 11 32.11 2.56 -12.98
CA PHE A 11 32.59 1.32 -12.35
C PHE A 11 31.44 0.34 -12.07
N LEU A 12 30.26 0.84 -11.66
CA LEU A 12 29.06 0.02 -11.50
C LEU A 12 28.54 -0.52 -12.84
N MET A 13 28.53 0.29 -13.91
CA MET A 13 28.17 -0.20 -15.24
C MET A 13 29.15 -1.24 -15.77
N VAL A 14 30.45 -1.03 -15.58
CA VAL A 14 31.49 -1.98 -16.00
C VAL A 14 31.38 -3.27 -15.17
N ALA A 15 31.16 -3.20 -13.86
CA ALA A 15 30.94 -4.38 -13.01
C ALA A 15 29.67 -5.17 -13.40
N LEU A 16 28.62 -4.49 -13.89
CA LEU A 16 27.40 -5.12 -14.40
C LEU A 16 27.57 -5.75 -15.79
N VAL A 17 28.44 -5.20 -16.64
CA VAL A 17 28.72 -5.76 -17.98
C VAL A 17 29.71 -6.92 -17.94
N PHE A 18 30.63 -6.95 -16.96
CA PHE A 18 31.66 -7.99 -16.85
C PHE A 18 31.33 -9.15 -15.89
N ASN A 19 30.12 -9.19 -15.32
CA ASN A 19 29.64 -10.35 -14.57
C ASN A 19 28.45 -11.00 -15.29
N PRO A 20 28.66 -11.61 -16.48
CA PRO A 20 27.66 -12.50 -17.00
C PRO A 20 27.68 -13.71 -16.07
N ALA A 21 26.71 -13.81 -15.16
CA ALA A 21 26.38 -15.09 -14.58
C ALA A 21 25.94 -15.97 -15.76
N TRP A 22 26.88 -16.73 -16.32
CA TRP A 22 26.55 -17.75 -17.29
C TRP A 22 25.62 -18.68 -16.54
N ALA A 23 24.39 -18.82 -17.03
CA ALA A 23 23.49 -19.85 -16.56
C ALA A 23 24.21 -21.17 -16.82
N GLN A 24 24.85 -21.69 -15.78
CA GLN A 24 25.53 -22.96 -15.85
C GLN A 24 24.40 -23.98 -15.92
N GLU A 25 24.23 -24.64 -17.07
CA GLU A 25 23.27 -25.75 -17.21
C GLU A 25 23.50 -26.68 -16.01
N ALA A 26 22.47 -26.79 -15.17
CA ALA A 26 22.54 -27.68 -14.03
C ALA A 26 22.80 -29.09 -14.57
N PRO A 27 23.70 -29.87 -13.94
CA PRO A 27 23.96 -31.23 -14.38
C PRO A 27 22.65 -32.02 -14.41
N GLU A 28 22.40 -32.71 -15.52
CA GLU A 28 21.22 -33.54 -15.72
C GLU A 28 21.11 -34.57 -14.58
N VAL A 29 19.99 -34.57 -13.85
CA VAL A 29 19.79 -35.46 -12.70
C VAL A 29 19.50 -36.86 -13.22
N ASP A 30 20.32 -37.85 -12.85
CA ASP A 30 20.07 -39.25 -13.21
C ASP A 30 18.83 -39.78 -12.47
N ARG A 31 17.76 -40.01 -13.24
CA ARG A 31 16.46 -40.52 -12.79
C ARG A 31 16.21 -41.97 -13.22
N SER A 32 17.23 -42.67 -13.72
CA SER A 32 17.10 -44.05 -14.20
C SER A 32 16.62 -45.01 -13.10
N ALA A 33 17.09 -44.82 -11.86
CA ALA A 33 16.74 -45.63 -10.69
C ALA A 33 15.26 -45.54 -10.30
N THR A 34 14.56 -44.47 -10.68
CA THR A 34 13.15 -44.23 -10.39
C THR A 34 12.26 -44.38 -11.62
N GLY A 35 12.81 -44.84 -12.74
CA GLY A 35 12.08 -44.93 -14.01
C GLY A 35 11.63 -43.55 -14.53
N GLY A 36 12.41 -42.51 -14.27
CA GLY A 36 12.06 -41.12 -14.63
C GLY A 36 11.19 -40.40 -13.59
N ALA A 37 10.82 -41.05 -12.48
CA ALA A 37 10.07 -40.41 -11.39
C ALA A 37 10.96 -39.59 -10.44
N GLN A 38 10.32 -38.95 -9.46
CA GLN A 38 11.02 -38.14 -8.45
C GLN A 38 12.07 -38.95 -7.68
N THR A 39 13.25 -38.37 -7.47
CA THR A 39 14.30 -38.92 -6.62
C THR A 39 14.07 -38.54 -5.16
N LEU A 40 14.75 -39.22 -4.24
CA LEU A 40 14.75 -38.82 -2.82
C LEU A 40 15.29 -37.39 -2.66
N GLU A 41 16.28 -37.01 -3.45
CA GLU A 41 16.86 -35.67 -3.40
C GLU A 41 15.82 -34.60 -3.77
N ASP A 42 15.02 -34.80 -4.82
CA ASP A 42 13.93 -33.89 -5.18
C ASP A 42 12.86 -33.78 -4.08
N ILE A 43 12.55 -34.90 -3.41
CA ILE A 43 11.61 -34.90 -2.28
C ILE A 43 12.19 -34.09 -1.13
N MET A 44 13.44 -34.35 -0.75
CA MET A 44 14.11 -33.65 0.34
C MET A 44 14.31 -32.15 0.04
N ALA A 45 14.61 -31.80 -1.20
CA ALA A 45 14.74 -30.42 -1.66
C ALA A 45 13.41 -29.67 -1.56
N ARG A 46 12.30 -30.25 -2.05
CA ARG A 46 10.95 -29.66 -1.88
C ARG A 46 10.53 -29.56 -0.42
N GLN A 47 10.82 -30.57 0.40
CA GLN A 47 10.55 -30.50 1.85
C GLN A 47 11.33 -29.39 2.55
N LYS A 48 12.50 -29.01 2.01
CA LYS A 48 13.30 -27.87 2.46
C LYS A 48 12.90 -26.55 1.76
N GLN A 49 11.85 -26.55 0.94
CA GLN A 49 11.41 -25.41 0.13
C GLN A 49 12.51 -24.85 -0.79
N LEU A 50 13.41 -25.72 -1.27
CA LEU A 50 14.36 -25.37 -2.30
C LEU A 50 13.69 -25.42 -3.67
N GLU A 51 14.18 -24.61 -4.59
CA GLU A 51 13.77 -24.65 -6.00
C GLU A 51 14.20 -25.98 -6.61
N VAL A 52 13.26 -26.67 -7.25
CA VAL A 52 13.48 -27.97 -7.89
C VAL A 52 12.89 -27.89 -9.29
N ASP A 53 13.67 -28.28 -10.30
CA ASP A 53 13.16 -28.42 -11.66
C ASP A 53 12.12 -29.55 -11.70
N GLU A 54 10.87 -29.19 -11.96
CA GLU A 54 9.75 -30.13 -12.04
C GLU A 54 9.39 -30.53 -13.48
N SER A 55 10.22 -30.19 -14.49
CA SER A 55 10.02 -30.57 -15.90
C SER A 55 9.74 -32.06 -16.09
N PHE A 56 10.53 -32.91 -15.42
CA PHE A 56 10.35 -34.37 -15.43
C PHE A 56 8.98 -34.82 -14.90
N ARG A 57 8.31 -34.01 -14.09
CA ARG A 57 6.95 -34.26 -13.61
C ARG A 57 5.95 -33.70 -14.62
N SER A 58 6.06 -32.45 -15.01
CA SER A 58 5.09 -31.83 -15.93
C SER A 58 4.99 -32.56 -17.28
N GLU A 59 6.10 -33.13 -17.77
CA GLU A 59 6.14 -33.82 -19.06
C GLU A 59 5.71 -35.31 -18.98
N ASN A 60 5.75 -35.91 -17.79
CA ASN A 60 5.42 -37.32 -17.62
C ASN A 60 3.92 -37.51 -17.37
N LEU A 61 3.13 -37.37 -18.43
CA LEU A 61 1.66 -37.37 -18.40
C LEU A 61 1.02 -38.69 -18.83
N GLY A 62 1.82 -39.71 -19.12
CA GLY A 62 1.35 -40.97 -19.68
C GLY A 62 0.68 -40.84 -21.06
N ASP A 63 0.44 -41.97 -21.71
CA ASP A 63 -0.20 -42.00 -23.03
C ASP A 63 -1.65 -42.50 -22.93
N PRO A 64 -2.65 -41.66 -23.20
CA PRO A 64 -4.06 -42.07 -23.13
C PRO A 64 -4.40 -43.17 -24.16
N ALA A 65 -3.62 -43.31 -25.23
CA ALA A 65 -3.79 -44.36 -26.23
C ALA A 65 -3.21 -45.72 -25.80
N SER A 66 -2.40 -45.77 -24.74
CA SER A 66 -1.78 -46.99 -24.21
C SER A 66 -2.74 -47.86 -23.38
N ALA A 67 -4.05 -47.75 -23.61
CA ALA A 67 -5.07 -48.51 -22.88
C ALA A 67 -5.00 -50.01 -23.23
N PRO A 68 -5.07 -50.92 -22.24
CA PRO A 68 -5.15 -52.36 -22.50
C PRO A 68 -6.38 -52.72 -23.35
N PRO A 69 -6.32 -53.80 -24.16
CA PRO A 69 -7.46 -54.25 -24.94
C PRO A 69 -8.67 -54.57 -24.04
N ILE A 70 -9.88 -54.32 -24.55
CA ILE A 70 -11.14 -54.61 -23.82
C ILE A 70 -11.33 -56.09 -23.42
N ARG A 71 -10.49 -56.97 -23.96
CA ARG A 71 -10.52 -58.43 -23.74
C ARG A 71 -9.60 -58.89 -22.61
N ASP A 72 -8.82 -58.00 -21.99
CA ASP A 72 -8.01 -58.35 -20.82
C ASP A 72 -8.88 -58.68 -19.60
N GLU A 73 -8.37 -59.55 -18.73
CA GLU A 73 -9.10 -60.09 -17.56
C GLU A 73 -9.61 -58.99 -16.60
N LEU A 74 -8.99 -57.81 -16.61
CA LEU A 74 -9.35 -56.66 -15.77
C LEU A 74 -10.14 -55.56 -16.51
N GLY A 75 -10.45 -55.75 -17.80
CA GLY A 75 -11.06 -54.73 -18.65
C GLY A 75 -10.12 -53.54 -18.97
N THR A 76 -10.66 -52.46 -19.56
CA THR A 76 -9.85 -51.27 -19.90
C THR A 76 -9.74 -50.34 -18.68
N LEU A 77 -8.59 -50.31 -18.01
CA LEU A 77 -8.31 -49.38 -16.90
C LEU A 77 -7.93 -47.96 -17.39
N GLY A 78 -8.09 -47.67 -18.69
CA GLY A 78 -7.57 -46.46 -19.34
C GLY A 78 -6.10 -46.58 -19.73
N GLY A 79 -5.60 -45.65 -20.55
CA GLY A 79 -4.19 -45.60 -20.97
C GLY A 79 -3.27 -44.81 -20.03
N ARG A 80 -3.85 -43.99 -19.14
CA ARG A 80 -3.14 -43.21 -18.13
C ARG A 80 -3.41 -43.74 -16.74
N SER A 81 -2.40 -43.72 -15.87
CA SER A 81 -2.62 -43.97 -14.44
C SER A 81 -3.26 -42.75 -13.76
N ASP A 82 -3.90 -42.94 -12.61
CA ASP A 82 -4.44 -41.83 -11.80
C ASP A 82 -3.37 -40.78 -11.49
N ALA A 83 -2.13 -41.22 -11.23
CA ALA A 83 -1.01 -40.33 -10.94
C ALA A 83 -0.61 -39.47 -12.15
N ASP A 84 -0.84 -39.93 -13.37
CA ASP A 84 -0.60 -39.16 -14.60
C ASP A 84 -1.71 -38.13 -14.83
N VAL A 85 -2.97 -38.54 -14.57
CA VAL A 85 -4.14 -37.65 -14.63
C VAL A 85 -4.00 -36.49 -13.63
N TRP A 86 -3.73 -36.77 -12.36
CA TRP A 86 -3.54 -35.73 -11.34
C TRP A 86 -2.36 -34.81 -11.61
N ARG A 87 -1.36 -35.30 -12.33
CA ARG A 87 -0.20 -34.50 -12.74
C ARG A 87 -0.55 -33.57 -13.88
N GLY A 88 -1.26 -34.07 -14.90
CA GLY A 88 -1.82 -33.23 -15.96
C GLY A 88 -2.72 -32.14 -15.41
N ILE A 89 -3.55 -32.45 -14.41
CA ILE A 89 -4.37 -31.46 -13.71
C ILE A 89 -3.50 -30.42 -12.99
N ARG A 90 -2.48 -30.86 -12.23
CA ARG A 90 -1.61 -29.96 -11.44
C ARG A 90 -0.81 -28.99 -12.30
N TYR A 91 -0.32 -29.44 -13.46
CA TYR A 91 0.49 -28.61 -14.36
C TYR A 91 -0.34 -27.95 -15.47
N ASN A 92 -1.67 -28.08 -15.42
CA ASN A 92 -2.56 -27.54 -16.43
C ASN A 92 -2.26 -28.04 -17.87
N GLU A 93 -1.84 -29.29 -17.98
CA GLU A 93 -1.48 -29.99 -19.23
C GLU A 93 -2.57 -30.96 -19.70
N LEU A 94 -3.66 -31.06 -18.95
CA LEU A 94 -4.82 -31.85 -19.31
C LEU A 94 -5.84 -30.97 -20.02
N ASP A 95 -6.50 -31.48 -21.06
CA ASP A 95 -7.62 -30.83 -21.74
C ASP A 95 -8.94 -31.42 -21.20
N PRO A 96 -9.58 -30.80 -20.19
CA PRO A 96 -10.75 -31.36 -19.55
C PRO A 96 -12.02 -31.15 -20.39
N GLU A 97 -12.73 -32.23 -20.68
CA GLU A 97 -14.07 -32.13 -21.26
C GLU A 97 -15.14 -32.10 -20.15
N THR A 98 -15.90 -31.01 -20.07
CA THR A 98 -17.01 -30.88 -19.12
C THR A 98 -18.37 -30.94 -19.81
N GLN A 99 -19.33 -31.60 -19.14
CA GLN A 99 -20.72 -31.62 -19.59
C GLN A 99 -21.43 -30.29 -19.30
N VAL A 100 -20.99 -29.56 -18.27
CA VAL A 100 -21.52 -28.25 -17.90
C VAL A 100 -20.77 -27.18 -18.69
N ARG A 101 -21.52 -26.25 -19.28
CA ARG A 101 -20.97 -25.06 -19.93
C ARG A 101 -21.18 -23.85 -19.03
N GLY A 102 -20.11 -23.14 -18.72
CA GLY A 102 -20.12 -21.95 -17.87
C GLY A 102 -18.71 -21.44 -17.63
N PRO A 103 -18.54 -20.27 -16.99
CA PRO A 103 -17.22 -19.77 -16.61
C PRO A 103 -16.54 -20.72 -15.62
N ALA A 104 -15.22 -20.93 -15.79
CA ALA A 104 -14.37 -21.73 -14.91
C ALA A 104 -14.81 -23.20 -14.69
N VAL A 105 -15.59 -23.78 -15.61
CA VAL A 105 -16.02 -25.20 -15.52
C VAL A 105 -14.87 -26.17 -15.75
N ASP A 106 -13.84 -25.74 -16.46
CA ASP A 106 -12.60 -26.40 -16.80
C ASP A 106 -11.47 -26.16 -15.78
N VAL A 107 -11.68 -25.27 -14.80
CA VAL A 107 -10.70 -24.99 -13.74
C VAL A 107 -10.82 -26.06 -12.65
N LEU A 108 -9.92 -27.04 -12.68
CA LEU A 108 -9.90 -28.15 -11.73
C LEU A 108 -9.11 -27.84 -10.45
N ILE A 109 -8.04 -27.04 -10.57
CA ILE A 109 -7.26 -26.50 -9.45
C ILE A 109 -7.04 -25.02 -9.73
N GLN A 110 -7.33 -24.18 -8.73
CA GLN A 110 -7.12 -22.73 -8.81
C GLN A 110 -6.01 -22.36 -7.83
N ASP A 111 -4.92 -21.76 -8.34
CA ASP A 111 -3.73 -21.38 -7.57
C ASP A 111 -3.41 -19.88 -7.63
N GLU A 112 -4.15 -19.09 -8.41
CA GLU A 112 -3.88 -17.64 -8.60
C GLU A 112 -3.99 -16.84 -7.29
N GLY A 113 -4.62 -17.41 -6.23
CA GLY A 113 -4.64 -16.81 -4.90
C GLY A 113 -3.35 -16.94 -4.10
N MET A 114 -2.43 -17.82 -4.51
CA MET A 114 -1.17 -18.08 -3.79
C MET A 114 -0.22 -16.88 -3.82
N PRO A 115 0.04 -16.21 -4.95
CA PRO A 115 0.85 -14.99 -4.97
C PRO A 115 0.31 -13.88 -4.04
N TRP A 116 -1.01 -13.70 -4.00
CA TRP A 116 -1.65 -12.75 -3.09
C TRP A 116 -1.43 -13.15 -1.62
N LEU A 117 -1.58 -14.43 -1.29
CA LEU A 117 -1.37 -14.96 0.06
C LEU A 117 0.08 -14.76 0.51
N GLU A 118 1.05 -15.16 -0.31
CA GLU A 118 2.48 -15.04 -0.03
C GLU A 118 2.89 -13.57 0.15
N PHE A 119 2.43 -12.69 -0.74
CA PHE A 119 2.65 -11.25 -0.61
C PHE A 119 2.11 -10.70 0.70
N ARG A 120 0.89 -11.11 1.07
CA ARG A 120 0.22 -10.64 2.28
C ARG A 120 0.87 -11.16 3.56
N GLU A 121 1.24 -12.43 3.62
CA GLU A 121 1.82 -13.06 4.81
C GLU A 121 3.29 -12.66 5.04
N GLY A 122 4.04 -12.43 3.97
CA GLY A 122 5.45 -12.04 4.05
C GLY A 122 5.68 -10.55 3.79
N PRO A 123 5.96 -10.14 2.54
CA PRO A 123 6.38 -8.78 2.18
C PRO A 123 5.53 -7.67 2.77
N LEU A 124 4.20 -7.76 2.67
CA LEU A 124 3.31 -6.69 3.10
C LEU A 124 3.38 -6.46 4.61
N ILE A 125 3.34 -7.52 5.41
CA ILE A 125 3.43 -7.44 6.87
C ILE A 125 4.82 -6.99 7.30
N ASN A 126 5.86 -7.59 6.73
CA ASN A 126 7.24 -7.32 7.14
C ASN A 126 7.67 -5.89 6.79
N TYR A 127 7.48 -5.48 5.53
CA TYR A 127 7.86 -4.14 5.09
C TYR A 127 6.87 -3.08 5.57
N GLY A 128 5.56 -3.32 5.51
CA GLY A 128 4.55 -2.35 5.96
C GLY A 128 4.60 -2.13 7.47
N GLY A 129 4.57 -3.21 8.25
CA GLY A 129 4.69 -3.15 9.71
C GLY A 129 6.05 -2.61 10.16
N GLY A 130 7.12 -3.08 9.53
CA GLY A 130 8.48 -2.58 9.77
C GLY A 130 8.64 -1.10 9.46
N ALA A 131 8.03 -0.60 8.38
CA ALA A 131 8.05 0.81 8.01
C ALA A 131 7.34 1.69 9.05
N ILE A 132 6.18 1.28 9.58
CA ILE A 132 5.48 2.02 10.64
C ILE A 132 6.36 2.11 11.90
N ILE A 133 6.89 0.98 12.37
CA ILE A 133 7.73 0.94 13.57
C ILE A 133 9.01 1.76 13.37
N GLY A 134 9.71 1.54 12.24
CA GLY A 134 10.92 2.26 11.90
C GLY A 134 10.70 3.77 11.80
N PHE A 135 9.57 4.19 11.22
CA PHE A 135 9.22 5.61 11.11
C PHE A 135 8.88 6.23 12.46
N LEU A 136 8.18 5.51 13.35
CA LEU A 136 7.94 5.96 14.72
C LEU A 136 9.26 6.14 15.50
N VAL A 137 10.17 5.16 15.41
CA VAL A 137 11.50 5.25 16.01
C VAL A 137 12.28 6.45 15.45
N LEU A 138 12.23 6.66 14.13
CA LEU A 138 12.85 7.81 13.47
C LEU A 138 12.32 9.13 14.02
N LEU A 139 11.00 9.27 14.21
CA LEU A 139 10.40 10.48 14.78
C LEU A 139 10.78 10.69 16.24
N VAL A 140 10.89 9.62 17.03
CA VAL A 140 11.37 9.70 18.42
C VAL A 140 12.82 10.17 18.46
N ILE A 141 13.71 9.59 17.64
CA ILE A 141 15.10 10.02 17.53
C ILE A 141 15.17 11.47 17.08
N PHE A 142 14.40 11.83 16.05
CA PHE A 142 14.34 13.20 15.54
C PHE A 142 13.89 14.19 16.62
N TYR A 143 12.89 13.83 17.42
CA TYR A 143 12.44 14.65 18.55
C TYR A 143 13.53 14.87 19.59
N PHE A 144 14.30 13.84 19.96
CA PHE A 144 15.40 14.00 20.93
C PHE A 144 16.59 14.79 20.37
N VAL A 145 16.87 14.69 19.07
CA VAL A 145 17.97 15.40 18.42
C VAL A 145 17.63 16.87 18.17
N ARG A 146 16.43 17.15 17.64
CA ARG A 146 16.03 18.50 17.20
C ARG A 146 15.23 19.26 18.24
N GLY A 147 14.49 18.56 19.09
CA GLY A 147 13.52 19.13 20.02
C GLY A 147 12.27 19.68 19.33
N LYS A 148 11.43 20.33 20.15
CA LYS A 148 10.22 21.03 19.71
C LYS A 148 10.57 22.36 19.05
N ILE A 149 9.96 22.65 17.89
CA ILE A 149 10.04 23.98 17.26
C ILE A 149 9.25 24.96 18.12
N ARG A 150 9.95 25.89 18.77
CA ARG A 150 9.36 26.90 19.67
C ARG A 150 9.08 28.21 18.95
N ILE A 151 8.18 29.01 19.50
CA ILE A 151 7.95 30.38 19.03
C ILE A 151 9.16 31.22 19.47
N GLU A 152 9.88 31.81 18.52
CA GLU A 152 11.00 32.71 18.84
C GLU A 152 10.49 33.94 19.59
N GLY A 153 11.13 34.29 20.71
CA GLY A 153 10.68 35.38 21.57
C GLY A 153 9.46 35.06 22.45
N GLY A 154 8.86 33.87 22.31
CA GLY A 154 7.68 33.45 23.07
C GLY A 154 6.34 33.92 22.49
N PRO A 155 5.21 33.42 23.03
CA PRO A 155 3.89 33.79 22.53
C PRO A 155 3.57 35.26 22.83
N SER A 156 2.94 35.93 21.87
CA SER A 156 2.48 37.31 22.02
C SER A 156 1.28 37.47 22.97
N GLY A 157 0.56 36.38 23.24
CA GLY A 157 -0.67 36.37 24.05
C GLY A 157 -1.91 36.86 23.28
N LYS A 158 -1.74 37.38 22.05
CA LYS A 158 -2.83 37.74 21.15
C LYS A 158 -3.10 36.58 20.20
N LYS A 159 -4.37 36.20 20.07
CA LYS A 159 -4.78 35.11 19.19
C LYS A 159 -5.51 35.62 17.95
N ILE A 160 -5.33 34.93 16.84
CA ILE A 160 -6.07 35.14 15.59
C ILE A 160 -6.75 33.84 15.15
N GLU A 161 -7.96 33.95 14.59
CA GLU A 161 -8.68 32.79 14.06
C GLU A 161 -8.03 32.31 12.76
N ARG A 162 -7.63 31.03 12.75
CA ARG A 162 -7.01 30.37 11.59
C ARG A 162 -7.99 29.46 10.87
N PHE A 163 -8.78 28.69 11.62
CA PHE A 163 -9.72 27.71 11.08
C PHE A 163 -11.10 27.86 11.74
N LYS A 164 -12.13 28.00 10.90
CA LYS A 164 -13.53 28.07 11.31
C LYS A 164 -14.01 26.74 11.90
N ALA A 165 -15.09 26.78 12.69
CA ALA A 165 -15.65 25.57 13.30
C ALA A 165 -15.98 24.46 12.28
N ILE A 166 -16.51 24.82 11.10
CA ILE A 166 -16.81 23.85 10.04
C ILE A 166 -15.55 23.22 9.43
N GLU A 167 -14.46 24.00 9.28
CA GLU A 167 -13.17 23.48 8.82
C GLU A 167 -12.59 22.48 9.83
N ARG A 168 -12.70 22.79 11.13
CA ARG A 168 -12.27 21.89 12.20
C ARG A 168 -13.13 20.62 12.27
N PHE A 169 -14.44 20.74 12.11
CA PHE A 169 -15.32 19.58 12.04
C PHE A 169 -14.94 18.66 10.88
N GLY A 170 -14.74 19.20 9.68
CA GLY A 170 -14.29 18.42 8.53
C GLY A 170 -12.95 17.73 8.78
N HIS A 171 -11.99 18.43 9.38
CA HIS A 171 -10.70 17.87 9.78
C HIS A 171 -10.86 16.70 10.75
N TRP A 172 -11.61 16.87 11.84
CA TRP A 172 -11.75 15.84 12.87
C TRP A 172 -12.62 14.67 12.42
N LEU A 173 -13.58 14.90 11.52
CA LEU A 173 -14.31 13.84 10.84
C LEU A 173 -13.34 12.99 10.00
N LEU A 174 -12.48 13.61 9.20
CA LEU A 174 -11.48 12.92 8.37
C LEU A 174 -10.42 12.21 9.24
N ALA A 175 -9.84 12.90 10.22
CA ALA A 175 -8.76 12.37 11.05
C ALA A 175 -9.25 11.27 11.99
N GLY A 176 -10.38 11.47 12.67
CA GLY A 176 -10.95 10.49 13.59
C GLY A 176 -11.37 9.20 12.88
N SER A 177 -12.02 9.34 11.71
CA SER A 177 -12.36 8.18 10.89
C SER A 177 -11.12 7.47 10.36
N PHE A 178 -10.11 8.18 9.87
CA PHE A 178 -8.87 7.57 9.41
C PHE A 178 -8.17 6.76 10.51
N ILE A 179 -8.08 7.27 11.74
CA ILE A 179 -7.46 6.54 12.86
C ILE A 179 -8.21 5.23 13.13
N ALA A 180 -9.55 5.27 13.18
CA ALA A 180 -10.36 4.07 13.37
C ALA A 180 -10.17 3.07 12.23
N LEU A 181 -10.11 3.53 10.98
CA LEU A 181 -9.87 2.70 9.79
C LEU A 181 -8.47 2.08 9.79
N ALA A 182 -7.44 2.87 10.12
CA ALA A 182 -6.06 2.40 10.18
C ALA A 182 -5.90 1.30 11.23
N LEU A 183 -6.46 1.49 12.44
CA LEU A 183 -6.41 0.49 13.50
C LEU A 183 -7.16 -0.79 13.12
N THR A 184 -8.38 -0.66 12.61
CA THR A 184 -9.18 -1.83 12.19
C THR A 184 -8.62 -2.55 10.97
N GLY A 185 -7.98 -1.82 10.05
CA GLY A 185 -7.25 -2.36 8.90
C GLY A 185 -6.04 -3.18 9.33
N LEU A 186 -5.20 -2.64 10.22
CA LEU A 186 -4.06 -3.37 10.81
C LEU A 186 -4.52 -4.61 11.58
N LEU A 187 -5.60 -4.50 12.37
CA LEU A 187 -6.20 -5.64 13.07
C LEU A 187 -6.68 -6.73 12.10
N THR A 188 -7.28 -6.35 10.98
CA THR A 188 -7.76 -7.31 9.96
C THR A 188 -6.60 -7.94 9.18
N LEU A 189 -5.52 -7.19 8.94
CA LEU A 189 -4.35 -7.67 8.22
C LEU A 189 -3.49 -8.60 9.09
N MET A 190 -3.11 -8.14 10.28
CA MET A 190 -2.08 -8.74 11.13
C MET A 190 -2.64 -9.43 12.37
N GLY A 191 -3.87 -9.15 12.78
CA GLY A 191 -4.40 -9.59 14.06
C GLY A 191 -4.42 -11.11 14.24
N ARG A 192 -4.63 -11.88 13.16
CA ARG A 192 -4.57 -13.36 13.24
C ARG A 192 -3.20 -13.84 13.70
N SER A 193 -2.12 -13.31 13.13
CA SER A 193 -0.75 -13.76 13.39
C SER A 193 -0.21 -13.28 14.73
N PHE A 194 -0.59 -12.06 15.15
CA PHE A 194 -0.01 -11.43 16.34
C PHE A 194 -0.92 -11.44 17.58
N LEU A 195 -2.25 -11.46 17.43
CA LEU A 195 -3.16 -11.36 18.58
C LEU A 195 -3.69 -12.72 19.02
N ILE A 196 -3.99 -13.67 18.12
CA ILE A 196 -4.46 -15.00 18.52
C ILE A 196 -3.52 -15.68 19.53
N PRO A 197 -2.18 -15.66 19.36
CA PRO A 197 -1.27 -16.24 20.34
C PRO A 197 -1.32 -15.57 21.73
N VAL A 198 -1.81 -14.33 21.82
CA VAL A 198 -1.83 -13.53 23.05
C VAL A 198 -3.17 -13.60 23.76
N ILE A 199 -4.28 -13.46 23.02
CA ILE A 199 -5.64 -13.35 23.60
C ILE A 199 -6.55 -14.55 23.28
N GLY A 200 -6.08 -15.50 22.47
CA GLY A 200 -6.86 -16.67 22.07
C GLY A 200 -7.84 -16.40 20.93
N HIS A 201 -8.39 -17.49 20.38
CA HIS A 201 -9.27 -17.46 19.20
C HIS A 201 -10.61 -16.77 19.47
N GLU A 202 -11.23 -17.01 20.63
CA GLU A 202 -12.55 -16.48 20.96
C GLU A 202 -12.52 -14.95 21.10
N ALA A 203 -11.60 -14.41 21.88
CA ALA A 203 -11.45 -12.97 22.06
C ALA A 203 -11.09 -12.27 20.74
N PHE A 204 -10.19 -12.88 19.94
CA PHE A 204 -9.85 -12.34 18.63
C PHE A 204 -11.04 -12.37 17.66
N SER A 205 -11.86 -13.41 17.67
CA SER A 205 -13.06 -13.49 16.82
C SER A 205 -14.01 -12.32 17.06
N THR A 206 -14.33 -12.02 18.33
CA THR A 206 -15.17 -10.86 18.69
C THR A 206 -14.53 -9.55 18.22
N LEU A 207 -13.22 -9.38 18.45
CA LEU A 207 -12.48 -8.19 18.02
C LEU A 207 -12.47 -8.03 16.49
N ALA A 208 -12.27 -9.11 15.74
CA ALA A 208 -12.23 -9.09 14.28
C ALA A 208 -13.60 -8.77 13.67
N ILE A 209 -14.68 -9.32 14.23
CA ILE A 209 -16.06 -8.99 13.82
C ILE A 209 -16.33 -7.51 14.05
N GLY A 210 -16.04 -7.00 15.24
CA GLY A 210 -16.17 -5.57 15.56
C GLY A 210 -15.33 -4.70 14.64
N SER A 211 -14.08 -5.09 14.38
CA SER A 211 -13.16 -4.36 13.51
C SER A 211 -13.68 -4.25 12.08
N LYS A 212 -14.17 -5.35 11.49
CA LYS A 212 -14.77 -5.31 10.14
C LYS A 212 -16.01 -4.43 10.08
N TRP A 213 -16.88 -4.52 11.07
CA TRP A 213 -18.10 -3.69 11.12
C TRP A 213 -17.75 -2.20 11.22
N ILE A 214 -16.81 -1.85 12.10
CA ILE A 214 -16.30 -0.48 12.25
C ILE A 214 -15.66 -0.02 10.93
N HIS A 215 -14.79 -0.84 10.34
CA HIS A 215 -14.06 -0.47 9.13
C HIS A 215 -15.00 -0.12 7.97
N ASN A 216 -15.97 -1.01 7.70
CA ASN A 216 -16.90 -0.84 6.58
C ASN A 216 -17.85 0.36 6.77
N ASN A 217 -18.25 0.66 8.00
CA ASN A 217 -19.20 1.75 8.27
C ASN A 217 -18.50 3.12 8.43
N ILE A 218 -17.34 3.17 9.09
CA ILE A 218 -16.60 4.43 9.27
C ILE A 218 -15.96 4.91 7.96
N ALA A 219 -15.74 4.02 6.99
CA ALA A 219 -15.25 4.39 5.66
C ALA A 219 -16.10 5.49 4.99
N TRP A 220 -17.42 5.47 5.19
CA TRP A 220 -18.32 6.51 4.68
C TRP A 220 -18.08 7.87 5.32
N SER A 221 -17.81 7.91 6.63
CA SER A 221 -17.44 9.13 7.33
C SER A 221 -16.09 9.68 6.84
N PHE A 222 -15.12 8.79 6.56
CA PHE A 222 -13.83 9.17 6.00
C PHE A 222 -13.99 9.81 4.61
N MET A 223 -14.73 9.15 3.70
CA MET A 223 -15.00 9.68 2.37
C MET A 223 -15.73 11.03 2.41
N LEU A 224 -16.71 11.19 3.30
CA LEU A 224 -17.38 12.47 3.51
C LEU A 224 -16.42 13.54 4.03
N GLY A 225 -15.60 13.22 5.03
CA GLY A 225 -14.57 14.12 5.55
C GLY A 225 -13.56 14.54 4.48
N LEU A 226 -13.20 13.63 3.59
CA LEU A 226 -12.28 13.88 2.48
C LEU A 226 -12.87 14.91 1.50
N VAL A 227 -14.12 14.73 1.09
CA VAL A 227 -14.82 15.67 0.20
C VAL A 227 -14.99 17.04 0.86
N LEU A 228 -15.42 17.07 2.13
CA LEU A 228 -15.63 18.32 2.87
C LEU A 228 -14.33 19.13 2.97
N THR A 229 -13.24 18.49 3.40
CA THR A 229 -11.94 19.15 3.55
C THR A 229 -11.34 19.56 2.20
N PHE A 230 -11.51 18.77 1.15
CA PHE A 230 -11.12 19.15 -0.21
C PHE A 230 -11.82 20.45 -0.63
N CYS A 231 -13.14 20.50 -0.57
CA CYS A 231 -13.93 21.66 -1.01
C CYS A 231 -13.58 22.93 -0.21
N MET A 232 -13.31 22.81 1.09
CA MET A 232 -12.95 23.95 1.93
C MET A 232 -11.53 24.47 1.68
N TRP A 233 -10.58 23.58 1.34
CA TRP A 233 -9.15 23.93 1.39
C TRP A 233 -8.41 23.90 0.06
N VAL A 234 -8.97 23.29 -1.00
CA VAL A 234 -8.27 23.11 -2.28
C VAL A 234 -7.74 24.44 -2.85
N VAL A 235 -8.53 25.51 -2.81
CA VAL A 235 -8.14 26.83 -3.34
C VAL A 235 -6.89 27.37 -2.66
N HIS A 236 -6.72 27.11 -1.36
CA HIS A 236 -5.55 27.56 -0.60
C HIS A 236 -4.35 26.63 -0.74
N ASN A 237 -4.54 25.42 -1.29
CA ASN A 237 -3.51 24.39 -1.43
C ASN A 237 -2.98 24.22 -2.86
N ILE A 238 -3.35 25.12 -3.78
CA ILE A 238 -2.76 25.15 -5.12
C ILE A 238 -1.27 25.52 -5.01
N PRO A 239 -0.35 24.69 -5.54
CA PRO A 239 1.07 24.99 -5.56
C PRO A 239 1.38 26.24 -6.38
N ASN A 240 2.29 27.08 -5.89
CA ASN A 240 2.70 28.31 -6.53
C ASN A 240 4.21 28.56 -6.37
N LYS A 241 4.73 29.63 -6.96
CA LYS A 241 6.18 29.95 -6.96
C LYS A 241 6.77 30.16 -5.57
N LEU A 242 5.98 30.61 -4.58
CA LEU A 242 6.42 30.78 -3.20
C LEU A 242 6.76 29.43 -2.56
N ASP A 243 5.98 28.39 -2.87
CA ASP A 243 6.20 27.05 -2.31
C ASP A 243 7.57 26.49 -2.73
N TRP A 244 8.00 26.79 -3.96
CA TRP A 244 9.34 26.40 -4.43
C TRP A 244 10.46 27.09 -3.65
N GLN A 245 10.27 28.36 -3.27
CA GLN A 245 11.24 29.09 -2.45
C GLN A 245 11.28 28.52 -1.03
N TRP A 246 10.11 28.21 -0.47
CA TRP A 246 9.98 27.57 0.84
C TRP A 246 10.69 26.20 0.88
N LEU A 247 10.51 25.39 -0.17
CA LEU A 247 11.18 24.08 -0.30
C LEU A 247 12.69 24.21 -0.44
N LYS A 248 13.18 25.20 -1.21
CA LYS A 248 14.63 25.47 -1.32
C LYS A 248 15.26 25.88 0.02
N ALA A 249 14.51 26.55 0.88
CA ALA A 249 14.92 26.88 2.23
C ALA A 249 14.77 25.72 3.22
N GLY A 250 14.41 24.51 2.77
CA GLY A 250 14.20 23.35 3.63
C GLY A 250 13.09 23.54 4.65
N GLY A 251 12.16 24.47 4.39
CA GLY A 251 11.07 24.80 5.30
C GLY A 251 11.46 25.45 6.63
N GLY A 252 12.70 25.94 6.76
CA GLY A 252 13.21 26.46 8.04
C GLY A 252 13.43 25.39 9.12
N ILE A 253 13.41 24.10 8.75
CA ILE A 253 13.60 23.01 9.72
C ILE A 253 15.07 22.92 10.17
N PHE A 254 15.99 23.22 9.26
CA PHE A 254 17.45 23.10 9.43
C PHE A 254 18.17 24.45 9.55
N SER A 255 17.44 25.57 9.58
CA SER A 255 17.96 26.93 9.69
C SER A 255 17.02 27.79 10.53
N ASP A 256 17.53 28.84 11.17
CA ASP A 256 16.72 29.83 11.91
C ASP A 256 15.96 30.80 10.96
N SER A 257 15.79 30.41 9.70
CA SER A 257 15.07 31.20 8.71
C SER A 257 13.60 30.81 8.72
N HIS A 258 12.71 31.80 8.77
CA HIS A 258 11.27 31.64 8.62
C HIS A 258 10.87 31.92 7.16
N PRO A 259 10.78 30.92 6.27
CA PRO A 259 10.48 31.19 4.87
C PRO A 259 9.01 31.59 4.74
N SER A 260 8.76 32.71 4.06
CA SER A 260 7.43 33.30 3.95
C SER A 260 6.38 32.31 3.42
N ALA A 261 5.17 32.38 3.98
CA ALA A 261 4.06 31.50 3.62
C ALA A 261 2.69 32.18 3.76
N LYS A 262 1.75 31.75 2.92
CA LYS A 262 0.34 32.14 3.02
C LYS A 262 -0.39 31.25 4.04
N LYS A 263 -1.73 31.11 3.93
CA LYS A 263 -2.54 30.30 4.85
C LYS A 263 -1.98 28.89 5.04
N PHE A 264 -1.45 28.28 3.99
CA PHE A 264 -0.70 27.02 4.05
C PHE A 264 0.71 27.17 3.48
N ASN A 265 1.69 26.58 4.13
CA ASN A 265 3.06 26.47 3.63
C ASN A 265 3.22 25.27 2.68
N ALA A 266 4.37 25.15 2.01
CA ALA A 266 4.59 24.09 1.02
C ALA A 266 4.48 22.68 1.61
N GLY A 267 4.99 22.45 2.83
CA GLY A 267 4.87 21.16 3.52
C GLY A 267 3.41 20.78 3.81
N GLN A 268 2.60 21.73 4.28
CA GLN A 268 1.16 21.52 4.49
C GLN A 268 0.42 21.21 3.18
N LYS A 269 0.80 21.86 2.07
CA LYS A 269 0.24 21.56 0.74
C LYS A 269 0.61 20.18 0.23
N ILE A 270 1.84 19.73 0.47
CA ILE A 270 2.27 18.37 0.15
C ILE A 270 1.39 17.38 0.91
N ILE A 271 1.24 17.55 2.23
CA ILE A 271 0.35 16.68 3.03
C ILE A 271 -1.09 16.74 2.52
N PHE A 272 -1.63 17.91 2.21
CA PHE A 272 -2.96 18.03 1.62
C PHE A 272 -3.10 17.16 0.37
N TRP A 273 -2.23 17.32 -0.62
CA TRP A 273 -2.32 16.54 -1.86
C TRP A 273 -2.03 15.05 -1.66
N THR A 274 -1.10 14.68 -0.78
CA THR A 274 -0.87 13.28 -0.40
C THR A 274 -2.14 12.67 0.19
N VAL A 275 -2.79 13.33 1.14
CA VAL A 275 -4.04 12.84 1.75
C VAL A 275 -5.19 12.83 0.75
N MET A 276 -5.28 13.81 -0.15
CA MET A 276 -6.33 13.82 -1.18
C MET A 276 -6.16 12.67 -2.17
N ILE A 277 -4.96 12.50 -2.73
CA ILE A 277 -4.71 11.48 -3.76
C ILE A 277 -4.77 10.08 -3.16
N LEU A 278 -4.05 9.83 -2.06
CA LEU A 278 -4.06 8.52 -1.40
C LEU A 278 -5.42 8.24 -0.77
N GLY A 279 -6.10 9.25 -0.21
CA GLY A 279 -7.44 9.14 0.34
C GLY A 279 -8.48 8.76 -0.70
N VAL A 280 -8.44 9.35 -1.90
CA VAL A 280 -9.31 8.93 -3.00
C VAL A 280 -8.96 7.51 -3.44
N SER A 281 -7.67 7.20 -3.60
CA SER A 281 -7.22 5.88 -4.06
C SER A 281 -7.59 4.74 -3.10
N VAL A 282 -7.43 4.94 -1.79
CA VAL A 282 -7.83 3.96 -0.76
C VAL A 282 -9.36 3.85 -0.68
N SER A 283 -10.09 4.94 -0.90
CA SER A 283 -11.55 4.91 -0.94
C SER A 283 -12.08 4.14 -2.14
N LEU A 284 -11.52 4.36 -3.34
CA LEU A 284 -11.93 3.65 -4.56
C LEU A 284 -11.63 2.16 -4.47
N SER A 285 -10.44 1.78 -4.01
CA SER A 285 -10.10 0.37 -3.78
C SER A 285 -10.92 -0.25 -2.64
N GLY A 286 -11.26 0.51 -1.60
CA GLY A 286 -12.16 0.05 -0.53
C GLY A 286 -13.59 -0.18 -1.02
N LEU A 287 -14.11 0.70 -1.88
CA LEU A 287 -15.41 0.53 -2.53
C LEU A 287 -15.41 -0.68 -3.47
N SER A 288 -14.32 -0.89 -4.22
CA SER A 288 -14.13 -2.10 -5.03
C SER A 288 -14.19 -3.37 -4.17
N LEU A 289 -13.54 -3.38 -3.01
CA LEU A 289 -13.59 -4.52 -2.08
C LEU A 289 -14.98 -4.74 -1.44
N LEU A 290 -15.77 -3.67 -1.23
CA LEU A 290 -17.14 -3.77 -0.72
C LEU A 290 -18.14 -4.26 -1.78
N PHE A 291 -17.90 -3.90 -3.05
CA PHE A 291 -18.79 -4.18 -4.17
C PHE A 291 -18.03 -4.82 -5.34
N PRO A 292 -17.42 -6.00 -5.14
CA PRO A 292 -16.46 -6.58 -6.09
C PRO A 292 -17.06 -6.97 -7.44
N PHE A 293 -18.39 -7.14 -7.51
CA PHE A 293 -19.08 -7.47 -8.75
C PHE A 293 -19.65 -6.23 -9.46
N GLN A 294 -19.60 -5.06 -8.84
CA GLN A 294 -20.17 -3.81 -9.38
C GLN A 294 -19.11 -2.75 -9.65
N LEU A 295 -18.00 -2.78 -8.92
CA LEU A 295 -16.92 -1.80 -9.00
C LEU A 295 -15.55 -2.48 -9.23
N PRO A 296 -15.36 -3.23 -10.33
CA PRO A 296 -14.03 -3.68 -10.72
C PRO A 296 -13.13 -2.48 -11.02
N MET A 297 -11.83 -2.61 -10.78
CA MET A 297 -10.89 -1.49 -10.86
C MET A 297 -9.70 -1.79 -11.76
N PHE A 298 -9.20 -3.03 -11.77
CA PHE A 298 -7.89 -3.34 -12.31
C PHE A 298 -7.92 -3.70 -13.79
N ALA A 299 -8.88 -4.48 -14.27
CA ALA A 299 -8.96 -4.89 -15.67
C ALA A 299 -8.96 -3.67 -16.61
N ASP A 300 -9.81 -2.69 -16.34
CA ASP A 300 -9.89 -1.44 -17.12
C ASP A 300 -8.62 -0.59 -16.97
N THR A 301 -8.07 -0.51 -15.75
CA THR A 301 -6.82 0.22 -15.48
C THR A 301 -5.65 -0.39 -16.24
N PHE A 302 -5.54 -1.72 -16.26
CA PHE A 302 -4.52 -2.46 -17.00
C PHE A 302 -4.69 -2.27 -18.51
N GLY A 303 -5.92 -2.29 -19.03
CA GLY A 303 -6.19 -1.99 -20.44
C GLY A 303 -5.73 -0.58 -20.83
N PHE A 304 -6.00 0.41 -19.98
CA PHE A 304 -5.50 1.77 -20.18
C PHE A 304 -3.96 1.85 -20.14
N ILE A 305 -3.32 1.19 -19.18
CA ILE A 305 -1.85 1.17 -19.06
C ILE A 305 -1.22 0.50 -20.27
N ASN A 306 -1.73 -0.66 -20.71
CA ASN A 306 -1.28 -1.36 -21.90
C ASN A 306 -1.38 -0.47 -23.15
N SER A 307 -2.44 0.33 -23.27
CA SER A 307 -2.63 1.24 -24.41
C SER A 307 -1.59 2.38 -24.50
N ILE A 308 -1.00 2.77 -23.36
CA ILE A 308 -0.04 3.88 -23.28
C ILE A 308 1.40 3.38 -23.27
N LEU A 309 1.67 2.31 -22.52
CA LEU A 309 3.02 1.82 -22.24
C LEU A 309 3.40 0.59 -23.07
N GLY A 310 2.47 -0.01 -23.82
CA GLY A 310 2.74 -1.23 -24.59
C GLY A 310 3.07 -2.43 -23.72
N THR A 311 2.53 -2.47 -22.49
CA THR A 311 2.67 -3.59 -21.56
C THR A 311 1.62 -4.67 -21.82
N ASP A 312 1.83 -5.86 -21.25
CA ASP A 312 0.95 -7.02 -21.38
C ASP A 312 0.29 -7.39 -20.04
N PHE A 313 -0.26 -6.42 -19.31
CA PHE A 313 -1.01 -6.71 -18.08
C PHE A 313 -2.32 -7.45 -18.41
N PRO A 314 -2.79 -8.36 -17.53
CA PRO A 314 -4.02 -9.12 -17.75
C PRO A 314 -5.26 -8.22 -17.71
N THR A 315 -6.04 -8.17 -18.80
CA THR A 315 -7.26 -7.34 -18.90
C THR A 315 -8.56 -8.15 -18.79
N ALA A 316 -8.47 -9.47 -18.69
CA ALA A 316 -9.59 -10.38 -18.49
C ALA A 316 -9.43 -11.03 -17.11
N LEU A 317 -9.87 -10.30 -16.07
CA LEU A 317 -9.74 -10.74 -14.69
C LEU A 317 -11.02 -11.38 -14.19
N ALA A 318 -10.89 -12.49 -13.47
CA ALA A 318 -11.97 -13.06 -12.68
C ALA A 318 -12.26 -12.19 -11.44
N PRO A 319 -13.48 -12.27 -10.86
CA PRO A 319 -13.85 -11.42 -9.73
C PRO A 319 -12.93 -11.56 -8.50
N HIS A 320 -12.40 -12.76 -8.23
CA HIS A 320 -11.47 -12.97 -7.13
C HIS A 320 -10.08 -12.35 -7.40
N GLU A 321 -9.62 -12.34 -8.65
CA GLU A 321 -8.35 -11.69 -9.03
C GLU A 321 -8.45 -10.17 -8.86
N GLU A 322 -9.54 -9.56 -9.32
CA GLU A 322 -9.86 -8.14 -9.07
C GLU A 322 -9.81 -7.82 -7.57
N MET A 323 -10.44 -8.66 -6.73
CA MET A 323 -10.40 -8.48 -5.27
C MET A 323 -9.00 -8.60 -4.70
N GLN A 324 -8.16 -9.52 -5.22
CA GLN A 324 -6.78 -9.69 -4.76
C GLN A 324 -5.94 -8.45 -5.10
N TYR A 325 -6.03 -7.93 -6.33
CA TYR A 325 -5.36 -6.69 -6.72
C TYR A 325 -5.85 -5.50 -5.91
N ALA A 326 -7.17 -5.36 -5.73
CA ALA A 326 -7.77 -4.31 -4.91
C ALA A 326 -7.29 -4.39 -3.46
N ASN A 327 -7.22 -5.59 -2.88
CA ASN A 327 -6.75 -5.77 -1.51
C ASN A 327 -5.27 -5.41 -1.35
N THR A 328 -4.43 -5.86 -2.28
CA THR A 328 -3.00 -5.54 -2.33
C THR A 328 -2.79 -4.02 -2.44
N TRP A 329 -3.44 -3.38 -3.42
CA TRP A 329 -3.33 -1.94 -3.62
C TRP A 329 -3.86 -1.13 -2.44
N HIS A 330 -5.04 -1.50 -1.93
CA HIS A 330 -5.64 -0.86 -0.76
C HIS A 330 -4.67 -0.90 0.44
N SER A 331 -4.05 -2.06 0.68
CA SER A 331 -3.08 -2.22 1.77
C SER A 331 -1.84 -1.36 1.58
N ILE A 332 -1.25 -1.33 0.37
CA ILE A 332 -0.09 -0.50 0.05
C ILE A 332 -0.40 0.98 0.29
N VAL A 333 -1.51 1.48 -0.29
CA VAL A 333 -1.93 2.88 -0.15
C VAL A 333 -2.22 3.21 1.32
N ALA A 334 -2.88 2.32 2.06
CA ALA A 334 -3.15 2.51 3.48
C ALA A 334 -1.85 2.66 4.30
N PHE A 335 -0.83 1.83 4.06
CA PHE A 335 0.47 1.97 4.72
C PHE A 335 1.16 3.30 4.39
N LEU A 336 1.21 3.70 3.12
CA LEU A 336 1.77 4.99 2.71
C LEU A 336 1.04 6.15 3.39
N MET A 337 -0.28 6.08 3.43
CA MET A 337 -1.11 7.10 4.08
C MET A 337 -0.88 7.12 5.60
N MET A 338 -0.76 5.97 6.26
CA MET A 338 -0.43 5.89 7.69
C MET A 338 0.91 6.59 7.99
N LEU A 339 1.95 6.36 7.20
CA LEU A 339 3.24 7.03 7.37
C LEU A 339 3.12 8.56 7.25
N ALA A 340 2.43 9.03 6.21
CA ALA A 340 2.20 10.47 5.99
C ALA A 340 1.40 11.10 7.14
N ILE A 341 0.37 10.42 7.64
CA ILE A 341 -0.47 10.91 8.74
C ILE A 341 0.29 10.88 10.07
N ILE A 342 1.13 9.87 10.34
CA ILE A 342 2.01 9.86 11.52
C ILE A 342 2.93 11.08 11.51
N ALA A 343 3.54 11.40 10.36
CA ALA A 343 4.37 12.60 10.19
C ALA A 343 3.57 13.89 10.44
N HIS A 344 2.35 13.95 9.90
CA HIS A 344 1.44 15.09 10.06
C HIS A 344 1.04 15.28 11.53
N ILE A 345 0.67 14.21 12.23
CA ILE A 345 0.33 14.23 13.66
C ILE A 345 1.53 14.71 14.45
N TYR A 346 2.75 14.21 14.17
CA TYR A 346 3.97 14.64 14.85
C TYR A 346 4.16 16.16 14.78
N ILE A 347 4.18 16.74 13.57
CA ILE A 347 4.37 18.19 13.40
C ILE A 347 3.21 18.99 13.98
N GLY A 348 1.97 18.51 13.83
CA GLY A 348 0.76 19.19 14.30
C GLY A 348 0.52 19.12 15.82
N SER A 349 1.28 18.31 16.56
CA SER A 349 1.08 18.13 18.01
C SER A 349 2.36 18.34 18.83
N VAL A 350 3.33 17.45 18.69
CA VAL A 350 4.53 17.40 19.56
C VAL A 350 5.68 18.20 18.96
N GLY A 351 5.81 18.19 17.64
CA GLY A 351 6.94 18.76 16.90
C GLY A 351 6.95 20.29 16.84
N MET A 352 5.79 20.94 16.93
CA MET A 352 5.68 22.39 16.82
C MET A 352 4.80 23.00 17.91
N GLU A 353 5.30 24.05 18.56
CA GLU A 353 4.57 24.80 19.57
C GLU A 353 3.37 25.55 19.00
N GLY A 354 2.23 25.50 19.70
CA GLY A 354 1.00 26.18 19.30
C GLY A 354 0.28 25.60 18.08
N ALA A 355 0.88 24.65 17.35
CA ALA A 355 0.29 24.09 16.13
C ALA A 355 -1.03 23.35 16.39
N PHE A 356 -1.13 22.62 17.50
CA PHE A 356 -2.36 21.90 17.87
C PHE A 356 -3.56 22.84 18.08
N ASP A 357 -3.34 24.04 18.64
CA ASP A 357 -4.41 24.99 18.94
C ASP A 357 -5.19 25.41 17.69
N ALA A 358 -4.51 25.45 16.54
CA ALA A 358 -5.11 25.71 15.24
C ALA A 358 -6.30 24.78 14.94
N MET A 359 -6.20 23.49 15.27
CA MET A 359 -7.27 22.51 15.05
C MET A 359 -8.08 22.20 16.32
N GLY A 360 -7.50 22.41 17.50
CA GLY A 360 -8.19 22.21 18.78
C GLY A 360 -9.28 23.24 19.04
N ASN A 361 -8.93 24.53 18.97
CA ASN A 361 -9.86 25.63 19.23
C ASN A 361 -10.05 26.59 18.04
N GLY A 362 -9.21 26.49 17.00
CA GLY A 362 -9.30 27.31 15.79
C GLY A 362 -8.44 28.54 15.78
N GLN A 363 -7.78 28.85 16.88
CA GLN A 363 -7.01 30.06 17.07
C GLN A 363 -5.53 29.73 17.22
N VAL A 364 -4.69 30.63 16.72
CA VAL A 364 -3.22 30.55 16.85
C VAL A 364 -2.69 31.84 17.45
N ASP A 365 -1.54 31.77 18.14
CA ASP A 365 -0.84 32.96 18.60
C ASP A 365 -0.40 33.81 17.39
N LEU A 366 -0.51 35.13 17.51
CA LEU A 366 -0.17 36.07 16.45
C LEU A 366 1.32 36.00 16.08
N GLU A 367 2.20 35.76 17.04
CA GLU A 367 3.64 35.66 16.78
C GLU A 367 3.98 34.35 16.08
N TRP A 368 3.37 33.25 16.51
CA TRP A 368 3.44 31.98 15.77
C TRP A 368 2.99 32.16 14.32
N ALA A 369 1.87 32.88 14.11
CA ALA A 369 1.34 33.13 12.78
C ALA A 369 2.26 34.00 11.93
N ARG A 370 2.94 34.99 12.50
CA ARG A 370 3.94 35.80 11.78
C ARG A 370 5.15 34.98 11.38
N GLN A 371 5.67 34.15 12.28
CA GLN A 371 6.84 33.32 12.00
C GLN A 371 6.56 32.25 10.94
N HIS A 372 5.39 31.63 10.96
CA HIS A 372 5.11 30.49 10.08
C HIS A 372 4.28 30.86 8.84
N HIS A 373 3.59 32.00 8.86
CA HIS A 373 2.54 32.39 7.91
C HIS A 373 2.42 33.92 7.76
N ASP A 374 3.56 34.63 7.70
CA ASP A 374 3.67 36.09 7.58
C ASP A 374 2.69 36.73 6.58
N LEU A 375 2.69 36.25 5.33
CA LEU A 375 1.85 36.81 4.26
C LEU A 375 0.35 36.62 4.54
N TRP A 376 -0.01 35.56 5.26
CA TRP A 376 -1.41 35.37 5.70
C TRP A 376 -1.80 36.34 6.80
N VAL A 377 -0.90 36.63 7.74
CA VAL A 377 -1.15 37.64 8.78
C VAL A 377 -1.38 39.02 8.15
N GLU A 378 -0.55 39.40 7.19
CA GLU A 378 -0.70 40.65 6.44
C GLU A 378 -2.06 40.72 5.72
N GLU A 379 -2.48 39.64 5.05
CA GLU A 379 -3.77 39.55 4.37
C GLU A 379 -4.96 39.72 5.35
N VAL A 380 -4.87 39.13 6.55
CA VAL A 380 -5.91 39.23 7.58
C VAL A 380 -5.98 40.64 8.15
N GLN A 381 -4.83 41.24 8.50
CA GLN A 381 -4.76 42.59 9.06
C GLN A 381 -5.22 43.64 8.05
N ALA A 382 -4.86 43.48 6.77
CA ALA A 382 -5.33 44.37 5.70
C ALA A 382 -6.85 44.30 5.50
N ARG A 383 -7.48 43.14 5.71
CA ARG A 383 -8.94 43.00 5.67
C ARG A 383 -9.63 43.64 6.86
N GLN A 384 -9.06 43.50 8.07
CA GLN A 384 -9.60 44.13 9.28
C GLN A 384 -9.53 45.65 9.20
N GLY A 385 -8.38 46.21 8.77
CA GLY A 385 -8.24 47.66 8.60
C GLY A 385 -9.18 48.27 7.54
N LYS A 386 -9.53 47.51 6.50
CA LYS A 386 -10.54 47.95 5.52
C LYS A 386 -11.96 47.96 6.09
N GLY A 387 -12.30 46.96 6.91
CA GLY A 387 -13.61 46.85 7.56
C GLY A 387 -13.88 47.89 8.66
N GLU A 388 -12.83 48.45 9.28
CA GLU A 388 -12.95 49.56 10.25
C GLU A 388 -12.99 50.95 9.58
N SER A 389 -12.64 51.02 8.29
CA SER A 389 -12.63 52.26 7.50
C SER A 389 -13.87 52.47 6.60
N SER A 390 -14.82 51.54 6.65
CA SER A 390 -16.15 51.61 5.99
C SER A 390 -17.24 51.68 7.05
#